data_AF-A0A1Q4BXB0-F1
#
_entry.id   AF-A0A1Q4BXB0-F1
#
_cell.length_a   1.000
_cell.length_b   1.000
_cell.length_c   1.000
_cell.angle_alpha   90.00
_cell.angle_beta   90.00
_cell.angle_gamma   90.00
#
_symmetry.space_group_name_H-M   'P 1'
#
loop_
_entity.id
_entity.type
_entity.pdbx_description
1 polymer ?
#
loop_
_entity_poly.entity_id
_entity_poly.type
_entity_poly.pdbx_seq_one_letter_code
_entity_poly.pdbx_strand_id
1 'polypeptide(L)' 'MASKTQRRAPAQGTQQPEPASDGGPHEAASFIAESVLELAAVARRHRLETLGFLLDMARLEAEELVRAGTVGGRQ' A
#
# COMPACT_ATOMS: atom_id res chain seq x y z
N MET A 1 54.28 -31.20 -2.18
CA MET A 1 53.11 -31.60 -1.36
C MET A 1 52.86 -30.48 -0.36
N ALA A 2 51.74 -29.76 -0.24
CA ALA A 2 50.52 -29.59 -1.00
C ALA A 2 49.94 -28.23 -0.56
N SER A 3 49.51 -27.40 -1.52
CA SER A 3 48.77 -26.16 -1.31
C SER A 3 47.39 -26.47 -0.74
N LYS A 4 46.97 -25.85 0.37
CA LYS A 4 45.59 -25.98 0.86
C LYS A 4 44.81 -24.68 0.69
N THR A 5 44.21 -24.61 -0.49
CA THR A 5 43.13 -23.73 -0.92
C THR A 5 42.01 -23.62 0.12
N GLN A 6 41.79 -22.37 0.55
CA GLN A 6 40.51 -21.67 0.69
C GLN A 6 39.23 -22.50 0.66
N ARG A 7 38.38 -22.32 1.68
CA ARG A 7 36.92 -22.23 1.53
C ARG A 7 36.31 -21.60 2.78
N ARG A 8 36.35 -20.27 2.87
CA ARG A 8 35.33 -19.54 3.63
C ARG A 8 34.08 -19.56 2.76
N ALA A 9 33.13 -20.40 3.12
CA ALA A 9 31.77 -20.26 2.60
C ALA A 9 31.21 -18.92 3.10
N PRO A 10 30.62 -18.06 2.26
CA PRO A 10 29.71 -17.06 2.77
C PRO A 10 28.52 -17.84 3.33
N ALA A 11 28.30 -17.75 4.64
CA ALA A 11 27.03 -18.11 5.22
C ALA A 11 26.00 -17.18 4.57
N GLN A 12 25.32 -17.72 3.54
CA GLN A 12 24.14 -17.13 2.96
C GLN A 12 23.13 -17.07 4.09
N GLY A 13 23.10 -15.92 4.78
CA GLY A 13 22.00 -15.56 5.65
C GLY A 13 20.76 -15.70 4.80
N THR A 14 19.97 -16.72 5.10
CA THR A 14 18.68 -16.95 4.48
C THR A 14 17.87 -15.71 4.83
N GLN A 15 17.76 -14.78 3.88
CA GLN A 15 16.83 -13.67 3.97
C GLN A 15 15.46 -14.33 3.90
N GLN A 16 14.98 -14.74 5.07
CA GLN A 16 13.63 -15.19 5.26
C GLN A 16 12.76 -14.03 4.75
N PRO A 17 11.88 -14.26 3.74
CA PRO A 17 11.06 -13.18 3.22
C PRO A 17 10.30 -12.60 4.41
N GLU A 18 10.56 -11.32 4.70
CA GLU A 18 9.80 -10.63 5.75
C GLU A 18 8.32 -10.79 5.38
N PRO A 19 7.47 -11.20 6.33
CA PRO A 19 6.05 -11.33 6.05
C PRO A 19 5.59 -9.99 5.48
N ALA A 20 4.87 -10.03 4.36
CA ALA A 20 4.32 -8.83 3.75
C ALA A 20 3.60 -8.05 4.87
N SER A 21 4.14 -6.89 5.21
CA SER A 21 3.50 -5.99 6.17
C SER A 21 2.10 -5.70 5.64
N ASP A 22 1.11 -5.57 6.52
CA ASP A 22 -0.30 -5.27 6.19
C ASP A 22 -0.48 -3.88 5.52
N GLY A 23 0.61 -3.23 5.11
CA GLY A 23 0.69 -1.89 4.56
C GLY A 23 0.38 -0.75 5.53
N GLY A 24 -0.28 -1.08 6.64
CA GLY A 24 -0.66 -0.11 7.66
C GLY A 24 -1.75 0.86 7.20
N PRO A 25 -2.23 1.73 8.10
CA PRO A 25 -3.42 2.55 7.84
C PRO A 25 -3.26 3.51 6.66
N HIS A 26 -2.04 3.97 6.39
CA HIS A 26 -1.77 4.92 5.31
C HIS A 26 -1.81 4.27 3.92
N GLU A 27 -1.22 3.08 3.77
CA GLU A 27 -1.30 2.33 2.53
C GLU A 27 -2.72 1.86 2.26
N ALA A 28 -3.42 1.40 3.31
CA ALA A 28 -4.84 1.06 3.21
C ALA A 28 -5.70 2.25 2.76
N ALA A 29 -5.49 3.44 3.33
CA ALA A 29 -6.22 4.65 2.93
C ALA A 29 -5.90 5.05 1.47
N SER A 30 -4.64 4.95 1.06
CA SER A 30 -4.22 5.23 -0.33
C SER A 30 -4.86 4.25 -1.31
N PHE A 31 -4.83 2.95 -0.99
CA PHE A 31 -5.47 1.91 -1.79
C PHE A 31 -6.99 2.11 -1.91
N ILE A 32 -7.65 2.50 -0.82
CA ILE A 32 -9.08 2.82 -0.84
C ILE A 32 -9.35 4.00 -1.76
N ALA A 33 -8.58 5.09 -1.66
CA ALA A 33 -8.76 6.29 -2.48
C ALA A 33 -8.68 5.98 -3.99
N GLU A 34 -7.72 5.14 -4.39
CA GLU A 34 -7.57 4.67 -5.78
C GLU A 34 -8.74 3.77 -6.19
N SER A 35 -9.11 2.81 -5.36
CA SER A 35 -10.19 1.86 -5.65
C SER A 35 -11.54 2.55 -5.84
N VAL A 36 -11.88 3.51 -4.96
CA VAL A 36 -13.17 4.22 -5.05
C VAL A 36 -13.23 5.16 -6.25
N LEU A 37 -12.09 5.69 -6.71
CA LEU A 37 -12.03 6.51 -7.93
C LEU A 37 -12.45 5.68 -9.16
N GLU A 38 -11.94 4.46 -9.28
CA GLU A 38 -12.30 3.55 -10.37
C GLU A 38 -13.78 3.15 -10.30
N LEU A 39 -14.26 2.78 -9.11
CA LEU A 39 -15.67 2.43 -8.90
C LEU A 39 -16.61 3.60 -9.21
N ALA A 40 -16.23 4.84 -8.86
CA ALA A 40 -17.03 6.02 -9.16
C ALA A 40 -17.18 6.22 -10.67
N ALA A 41 -16.12 5.96 -11.45
CA ALA A 41 -16.18 5.99 -12.91
C ALA A 41 -17.14 4.92 -13.46
N VAL A 42 -17.12 3.69 -12.90
CA VAL A 42 -18.07 2.63 -13.27
C VAL A 42 -19.51 3.02 -12.91
N ALA A 43 -19.75 3.54 -11.71
CA ALA A 43 -21.07 3.96 -11.26
C ALA A 43 -21.67 5.03 -12.19
N ARG A 44 -20.87 6.05 -12.57
CA ARG A 44 -21.30 7.09 -13.51
C ARG A 44 -21.61 6.55 -14.90
N ARG A 45 -20.82 5.59 -15.41
CA ARG A 45 -21.09 4.92 -16.71
C ARG A 45 -22.44 4.19 -16.72
N HIS A 46 -22.87 3.68 -15.57
CA HIS A 46 -24.12 2.94 -15.43
C HIS A 46 -25.30 3.77 -14.89
N ARG A 47 -25.15 5.11 -14.80
CA ARG A 47 -26.18 6.02 -14.26
C ARG A 47 -26.63 5.65 -12.85
N LEU A 48 -25.65 5.43 -11.97
CA LEU A 48 -25.83 5.22 -10.54
C LEU A 48 -25.34 6.47 -9.80
N GLU A 49 -26.05 7.59 -9.95
CA GLU A 49 -25.58 8.93 -9.55
C GLU A 49 -25.37 9.05 -8.05
N THR A 50 -26.30 8.54 -7.24
CA THR A 50 -26.18 8.54 -5.77
C THR A 50 -24.98 7.73 -5.32
N LEU A 51 -24.72 6.58 -5.94
CA LEU A 51 -23.55 5.76 -5.64
C LEU A 51 -22.26 6.48 -6.04
N GLY A 52 -22.23 7.10 -7.24
CA GLY A 52 -21.09 7.90 -7.68
C GLY A 52 -20.75 9.03 -6.71
N PHE A 53 -21.77 9.74 -6.23
CA PHE A 53 -21.61 10.78 -5.22
C PHE A 53 -21.02 10.25 -3.91
N LEU A 54 -21.54 9.12 -3.39
CA LEU A 54 -21.03 8.52 -2.16
C LEU A 54 -19.58 8.04 -2.31
N LEU A 55 -19.20 7.53 -3.50
CA LEU A 55 -17.83 7.12 -3.79
C LEU A 55 -16.88 8.32 -3.90
N ASP A 56 -17.33 9.44 -4.49
CA ASP A 56 -16.54 10.67 -4.52
C ASP A 56 -16.34 11.22 -3.09
N MET A 57 -17.35 11.14 -2.22
CA MET A 57 -17.22 11.50 -0.80
C MET A 57 -16.27 10.57 -0.05
N ALA A 58 -16.36 9.25 -0.26
CA ALA A 58 -15.46 8.28 0.35
C ALA A 58 -14.01 8.49 -0.07
N ARG A 59 -13.79 8.91 -1.32
CA ARG A 59 -12.46 9.26 -1.84
C ARG A 59 -11.85 10.43 -1.06
N LEU A 60 -12.62 11.51 -0.89
CA LEU A 60 -12.16 12.69 -0.17
C LEU A 60 -11.77 12.36 1.28
N GLU A 61 -12.55 11.51 1.95
CA GLU A 61 -12.24 11.05 3.31
C GLU A 61 -10.95 10.20 3.35
N ALA A 62 -10.77 9.30 2.39
CA ALA A 62 -9.55 8.49 2.30
C ALA A 62 -8.30 9.36 2.03
N GLU A 63 -8.40 10.32 1.12
CA GLU A 63 -7.35 11.31 0.85
C GLU A 63 -7.04 12.18 2.08
N GLU A 64 -8.06 12.52 2.89
CA GLU A 64 -7.88 13.21 4.17
C GLU A 64 -7.06 12.39 5.15
N LEU A 65 -7.37 11.10 5.32
CA LEU A 65 -6.66 10.21 6.22
C LEU A 65 -5.20 10.03 5.81
N VAL A 66 -4.93 9.92 4.50
CA VAL A 66 -3.58 9.92 3.94
C VAL A 66 -2.85 11.20 4.35
N ARG A 67 -3.47 12.37 4.14
CA ARG A 67 -2.87 13.66 4.48
C ARG A 67 -2.66 13.84 5.98
N ALA A 68 -3.64 13.51 6.81
CA ALA A 68 -3.56 13.60 8.27
C ALA A 68 -2.46 12.67 8.83
N GLY A 69 -2.33 11.46 8.29
CA GLY A 69 -1.26 10.53 8.62
C GLY A 69 0.14 11.07 8.28
N THR A 70 0.29 11.79 7.17
CA THR A 70 1.57 12.44 6.81
C THR A 70 1.94 13.60 7.74
N VAL A 71 0.94 14.27 8.34
CA VAL A 71 1.16 15.38 9.28
C VAL A 71 1.42 14.87 10.71
N GLY A 72 0.82 13.74 11.11
CA GLY A 72 0.94 13.14 12.44
C GLY A 72 2.22 12.34 12.71
N GLY A 73 2.99 11.95 11.69
CA GLY A 73 4.23 11.17 11.84
C GLY A 73 5.48 11.93 12.27
N ARG A 74 5.37 13.17 12.78
CA ARG A 74 6.50 14.05 13.18
C ARG A 74 6.55 14.39 14.68
N GLN A 75 6.05 13.54 15.56
CA GLN A 75 6.02 13.80 17.01
C GLN A 75 6.66 12.65 17.79
#